data_AF-A0A9E4DYV0-F1
#
_entry.id   AF-A0A9E4DYV0-F1
#
_cell.length_a   1.000
_cell.length_b   1.000
_cell.length_c   1.000
_cell.angle_alpha   90.00
_cell.angle_beta   90.00
_cell.angle_gamma   90.00
#
_symmetry.space_group_name_H-M   'P 1'
#
loop_
_entity.id
_entity.type
_entity.pdbx_description
1 polymer ?
#
loop_
_entity_poly.entity_id
_entity_poly.type
_entity_poly.pdbx_seq_one_letter_code
_entity_poly.pdbx_strand_id
1 'polypeptide(L)'
;MYPTLIDFGPIAIHSFGLMMALGFLAVFLISQRDLARKGLDPRPTSSIIFAAAVGGIIGAKLYSALQDGRIEIAELVSNSGIVWYGGLIGALAAVLFVIHRSPNPILPTIDTIGMA
;
A
#
# COMPACT_ATOMS: atom_id res chain seq x y z
N MET A 1 3.07 -16.45 19.17
CA MET A 1 2.52 -16.11 17.84
C MET A 1 2.89 -17.22 16.88
N TYR A 2 1.96 -17.70 16.07
CA TYR A 2 2.25 -18.62 14.97
C TYR A 2 2.56 -17.80 13.71
N PRO A 3 3.81 -17.79 13.21
CA PRO A 3 4.20 -16.98 12.05
C PRO A 3 3.59 -17.51 10.75
N THR A 4 3.27 -18.80 10.70
CA THR A 4 2.62 -19.47 9.56
C THR A 4 1.27 -20.02 10.01
N LEU A 5 0.20 -19.64 9.33
CA LEU A 5 -1.16 -20.06 9.63
C LEU A 5 -1.53 -21.33 8.86
N ILE A 6 -1.21 -21.35 7.58
CA ILE A 6 -1.47 -22.45 6.66
C ILE A 6 -0.23 -22.62 5.79
N ASP A 7 0.24 -23.85 5.66
CA ASP A 7 1.39 -24.21 4.87
C ASP A 7 0.97 -25.19 3.79
N PHE A 8 1.14 -24.82 2.52
CA PHE A 8 0.88 -25.68 1.38
C PHE A 8 2.16 -26.28 0.78
N GLY A 9 3.33 -26.10 1.43
CA GLY A 9 4.64 -26.49 0.93
C GLY A 9 5.39 -25.30 0.33
N PRO A 10 5.27 -25.03 -0.99
CA PRO A 10 5.97 -23.91 -1.63
C PRO A 10 5.33 -22.55 -1.33
N ILE A 11 4.12 -22.51 -0.79
CA ILE A 11 3.39 -21.28 -0.45
C ILE A 11 2.89 -21.40 0.99
N ALA A 12 3.36 -20.49 1.83
CA ALA A 12 2.94 -20.37 3.21
C ALA A 12 2.15 -19.07 3.40
N ILE A 13 0.98 -19.15 4.05
CA ILE A 13 0.22 -17.98 4.47
C ILE A 13 0.73 -17.55 5.83
N HIS A 14 1.46 -16.44 5.84
CA HIS A 14 1.98 -15.86 7.07
C HIS A 14 0.93 -14.97 7.75
N SER A 15 0.90 -14.99 9.08
CA SER A 15 -0.01 -14.16 9.88
C SER A 15 0.22 -12.67 9.65
N PHE A 16 1.46 -12.24 9.42
CA PHE A 16 1.79 -10.86 9.06
C PHE A 16 1.11 -10.43 7.75
N GLY A 17 1.25 -11.23 6.69
CA GLY A 17 0.64 -10.93 5.39
C GLY A 17 -0.89 -10.90 5.47
N LEU A 18 -1.49 -11.83 6.23
CA LEU A 18 -2.93 -11.84 6.46
C LEU A 18 -3.39 -10.57 7.18
N MET A 19 -2.71 -10.17 8.26
CA MET A 19 -3.06 -8.96 9.01
C MET A 19 -2.90 -7.71 8.15
N MET A 20 -1.86 -7.63 7.32
CA MET A 20 -1.69 -6.54 6.35
C MET A 20 -2.86 -6.48 5.36
N ALA A 21 -3.28 -7.61 4.80
CA ALA A 21 -4.42 -7.68 3.89
C ALA A 21 -5.73 -7.24 4.55
N LEU A 22 -5.96 -7.65 5.81
CA LEU A 22 -7.12 -7.20 6.58
C LEU A 22 -7.05 -5.69 6.90
N GLY A 23 -5.87 -5.14 7.16
CA GLY A 23 -5.68 -3.71 7.33
C GLY A 23 -6.08 -2.93 6.07
N PHE A 24 -5.61 -3.36 4.90
CA PHE A 24 -6.04 -2.75 3.62
C PHE A 24 -7.54 -2.88 3.38
N LEU A 25 -8.13 -4.03 3.72
CA LEU A 25 -9.58 -4.23 3.61
C LEU A 25 -10.36 -3.31 4.57
N ALA A 26 -9.88 -3.12 5.80
CA ALA A 26 -10.50 -2.22 6.77
C ALA A 26 -10.48 -0.78 6.26
N VAL A 27 -9.32 -0.29 5.82
CA VAL A 27 -9.17 1.05 5.24
C VAL A 27 -10.07 1.23 4.02
N PHE A 28 -10.17 0.21 3.15
CA PHE A 28 -11.09 0.23 2.00
C PHE A 28 -12.53 0.43 2.43
N LEU A 29 -13.02 -0.41 3.34
CA LEU A 29 -14.41 -0.40 3.77
C LEU A 29 -14.78 0.87 4.54
N ILE A 30 -13.86 1.42 5.32
CA ILE A 30 -14.07 2.66 6.08
C ILE A 30 -14.04 3.87 5.13
N SER A 31 -12.98 4.00 4.33
CA SER A 31 -12.81 5.12 3.40
C SER A 31 -13.92 5.18 2.35
N GLN A 32 -14.35 4.02 1.83
CA GLN A 32 -15.42 3.95 0.84
C GLN A 32 -16.76 4.44 1.43
N ARG A 33 -17.07 4.06 2.68
CA ARG A 33 -18.27 4.52 3.38
C ARG A 33 -18.20 6.00 3.72
N ASP A 34 -17.04 6.49 4.14
CA ASP A 34 -16.90 7.87 4.59
C ASP A 34 -16.90 8.86 3.41
N LEU A 35 -16.26 8.53 2.28
CA LEU A 35 -16.38 9.32 1.05
C LEU A 35 -17.84 9.39 0.59
N ALA A 36 -18.56 8.26 0.60
CA ALA A 36 -19.97 8.24 0.23
C ALA A 36 -20.84 9.10 1.17
N ARG A 37 -20.57 9.07 2.49
CA ARG A 37 -21.26 9.92 3.48
C ARG A 37 -21.00 11.41 3.25
N LYS A 38 -19.80 11.76 2.81
CA LYS A 38 -19.38 13.13 2.49
C LYS A 38 -19.88 13.60 1.10
N GLY A 39 -20.64 12.77 0.38
CA GLY A 39 -21.13 13.09 -0.98
C GLY A 39 -20.03 13.09 -2.04
N LEU A 40 -18.88 12.50 -1.73
CA LEU A 40 -17.74 12.35 -2.64
C LEU A 40 -17.80 11.01 -3.38
N ASP A 41 -17.10 10.92 -4.51
CA ASP A 41 -17.03 9.70 -5.30
C ASP A 41 -16.21 8.62 -4.56
N PRO A 42 -16.77 7.45 -4.22
CA PRO A 42 -16.06 6.38 -3.52
C PRO A 42 -15.27 5.44 -4.47
N ARG A 43 -15.43 5.58 -5.79
CA ARG A 43 -14.71 4.75 -6.79
C ARG A 43 -13.18 4.79 -6.69
N PRO A 44 -12.51 5.94 -6.42
CA PRO A 44 -11.05 5.97 -6.37
C PRO A 44 -10.44 5.21 -5.17
N THR A 45 -11.22 4.85 -4.13
CA THR A 45 -10.68 4.19 -2.92
C THR A 45 -9.93 2.89 -3.24
N SER A 46 -10.43 2.05 -4.15
CA SER A 46 -9.74 0.82 -4.55
C SER A 46 -8.41 1.12 -5.24
N SER A 47 -8.40 2.12 -6.13
CA SER A 47 -7.20 2.56 -6.84
C SER A 47 -6.16 3.16 -5.90
N ILE A 48 -6.60 3.89 -4.88
CA ILE A 48 -5.73 4.48 -3.85
C ILE A 48 -5.04 3.38 -3.05
N ILE A 49 -5.79 2.37 -2.59
CA ILE A 49 -5.22 1.28 -1.78
C ILE A 49 -4.28 0.41 -2.61
N PHE A 50 -4.67 0.12 -3.86
CA PHE A 50 -3.79 -0.59 -4.79
C PHE A 50 -2.51 0.20 -5.06
N ALA A 51 -2.61 1.52 -5.29
CA ALA A 51 -1.46 2.38 -5.47
C ALA A 51 -0.58 2.50 -4.22
N ALA A 52 -1.17 2.50 -3.02
CA ALA A 52 -0.40 2.49 -1.77
C ALA A 52 0.41 1.19 -1.62
N ALA A 53 -0.21 0.03 -1.90
CA ALA A 53 0.46 -1.26 -1.83
C ALA A 53 1.59 -1.37 -2.88
N VAL A 54 1.29 -1.06 -4.15
CA VAL A 54 2.27 -1.13 -5.25
C VAL A 54 3.38 -0.09 -5.08
N GLY A 55 3.01 1.16 -4.81
CA GLY A 55 3.95 2.26 -4.58
C GLY A 55 4.84 2.00 -3.37
N GLY A 56 4.30 1.38 -2.31
CA GLY A 56 5.07 0.98 -1.14
C GLY A 56 6.10 -0.10 -1.44
N ILE A 57 5.73 -1.14 -2.18
CA ILE A 57 6.67 -2.20 -2.56
C ILE A 57 7.77 -1.63 -3.48
N ILE A 58 7.38 -0.88 -4.52
CA ILE A 58 8.32 -0.29 -5.48
C ILE A 58 9.26 0.69 -4.77
N GLY A 59 8.73 1.58 -3.94
CA GLY A 59 9.53 2.56 -3.22
C GLY A 59 10.51 1.91 -2.24
N ALA A 60 10.08 0.86 -1.53
CA ALA A 60 10.94 0.13 -0.59
C ALA A 60 12.11 -0.55 -1.30
N LYS A 61 11.84 -1.18 -2.46
CA LYS A 61 12.85 -1.82 -3.29
C LYS A 61 13.82 -0.83 -3.91
N LEU A 62 13.29 0.27 -4.45
CA LEU A 62 14.12 1.29 -5.07
C LEU A 62 15.06 1.94 -4.06
N TYR A 63 14.57 2.21 -2.84
CA TYR A 63 15.41 2.76 -1.78
C TYR A 63 16.49 1.77 -1.33
N SER A 64 16.18 0.47 -1.25
CA SER A 64 17.19 -0.56 -0.96
C SER A 64 18.30 -0.56 -2.01
N ALA A 65 17.93 -0.58 -3.30
CA ALA A 65 18.91 -0.58 -4.40
C ALA A 65 19.77 0.70 -4.43
N LEU A 66 19.20 1.84 -4.03
CA LEU A 66 19.95 3.10 -3.87
C LEU A 66 20.96 3.04 -2.73
N GLN A 67 20.64 2.32 -1.65
CA GLN A 67 21.54 2.15 -0.51
C GLN A 67 22.73 1.24 -0.83
N ASP A 68 22.50 0.20 -1.64
CA ASP A 68 23.53 -0.72 -2.11
C ASP A 68 24.36 -0.15 -3.29
N GLY A 69 23.90 0.96 -3.89
CA GLY A 69 24.62 1.69 -4.95
C GLY A 69 24.60 1.02 -6.32
N ARG A 70 23.86 -0.09 -6.49
CA ARG A 70 23.63 -0.78 -7.77
C ARG A 70 22.17 -1.22 -7.85
N ILE A 71 21.56 -1.05 -9.02
CA ILE A 71 20.21 -1.53 -9.28
C ILE A 71 20.33 -2.88 -9.99
N GLU A 72 20.32 -3.97 -9.25
CA GLU A 72 20.26 -5.32 -9.82
C GLU A 72 18.80 -5.82 -9.89
N ILE A 73 18.35 -6.20 -11.09
CA ILE A 73 16.96 -6.68 -11.31
C ILE A 73 16.66 -7.92 -10.44
N ALA A 74 17.67 -8.73 -10.14
CA ALA A 74 17.55 -9.89 -9.25
C ALA A 74 17.20 -9.49 -7.80
N GLU A 75 17.72 -8.37 -7.30
CA GLU A 75 17.42 -7.85 -5.96
C GLU A 75 16.04 -7.17 -5.90
N LEU A 76 15.59 -6.59 -7.01
CA LEU A 76 14.22 -6.08 -7.14
C LEU A 76 13.16 -7.18 -7.02
N VAL A 77 13.48 -8.40 -7.44
CA VAL A 77 12.57 -9.57 -7.42
C VAL A 77 12.78 -10.48 -6.20
N SER A 78 13.88 -10.30 -5.47
CA SER A 78 14.17 -11.10 -4.26
C SER A 78 13.15 -10.85 -3.14
N ASN A 79 13.08 -11.75 -2.15
CA ASN A 79 12.27 -11.52 -0.94
C ASN A 79 12.97 -10.62 0.10
N SER A 80 14.19 -10.14 -0.19
CA SER A 80 15.01 -9.30 0.69
C SER A 80 15.08 -7.83 0.21
N GLY A 81 15.60 -6.91 1.02
CA GLY A 81 15.79 -5.52 0.59
C GLY A 81 14.51 -4.68 0.55
N ILE A 82 13.70 -4.74 1.60
CA ILE A 82 12.53 -3.87 1.76
C ILE A 82 12.88 -2.83 2.83
N VAL A 83 13.13 -1.59 2.40
CA VAL A 83 13.40 -0.47 3.31
C VAL A 83 12.13 0.31 3.60
N TRP A 84 11.81 0.45 4.88
CA TRP A 84 10.57 1.09 5.33
C TRP A 84 10.41 2.53 4.83
N TYR A 85 11.48 3.34 4.89
CA TYR A 85 11.44 4.73 4.41
C TYR A 85 11.12 4.83 2.92
N GLY A 86 11.73 3.96 2.11
CA GLY A 86 11.41 3.87 0.68
C GLY A 86 9.95 3.53 0.44
N GLY A 87 9.42 2.57 1.22
CA GLY A 87 8.02 2.17 1.11
C GLY A 87 7.06 3.28 1.51
N LEU A 88 7.34 4.01 2.59
CA LEU A 88 6.52 5.15 3.01
C LEU A 88 6.49 6.23 1.91
N ILE A 89 7.66 6.63 1.40
CA ILE A 89 7.76 7.68 0.38
C ILE A 89 7.07 7.26 -0.91
N GLY A 90 7.30 6.01 -1.37
CA GLY A 90 6.71 5.47 -2.59
C GLY A 90 5.20 5.33 -2.50
N ALA A 91 4.67 4.83 -1.38
CA ALA A 91 3.24 4.73 -1.14
C ALA A 91 2.59 6.11 -1.10
N LEU A 92 3.18 7.07 -0.37
CA LEU A 92 2.65 8.43 -0.28
C LEU A 92 2.59 9.12 -1.64
N ALA A 93 3.67 9.05 -2.43
CA ALA A 93 3.71 9.63 -3.77
C ALA A 93 2.65 9.01 -4.70
N ALA A 94 2.50 7.67 -4.69
CA ALA A 94 1.51 6.97 -5.49
C ALA A 94 0.07 7.32 -5.10
N VAL A 95 -0.22 7.37 -3.79
CA VAL A 95 -1.53 7.77 -3.26
C VAL A 95 -1.87 9.20 -3.66
N LEU A 96 -0.96 10.15 -3.45
CA LEU A 96 -1.17 11.55 -3.81
C LEU A 96 -1.41 11.72 -5.32
N PHE A 97 -0.69 10.96 -6.14
CA PHE A 97 -0.90 10.94 -7.58
C PHE A 97 -2.31 10.46 -7.97
N VAL A 98 -2.80 9.38 -7.35
CA VAL A 98 -4.16 8.88 -7.62
C VAL A 98 -5.21 9.87 -7.14
N ILE A 99 -5.04 10.48 -5.96
CA ILE A 99 -5.96 11.50 -5.44
C ILE A 99 -6.00 12.70 -6.39
N HIS A 100 -4.85 13.16 -6.87
CA HIS A 100 -4.76 14.28 -7.82
C HIS A 100 -5.44 14.01 -9.16
N ARG A 101 -5.48 12.74 -9.60
CA ARG A 101 -6.20 12.28 -10.80
C ARG A 101 -7.68 12.02 -10.55
N SER A 102 -8.13 12.01 -9.30
CA SER A 102 -9.50 11.70 -8.93
C SER A 102 -10.41 12.93 -9.09
N PRO A 103 -11.73 12.74 -9.26
CA PRO A 103 -12.68 13.85 -9.33
C PRO A 103 -12.91 14.53 -7.96
N ASN A 104 -12.40 13.96 -6.86
CA ASN A 104 -12.65 14.45 -5.52
C ASN A 104 -11.67 15.58 -5.13
N PRO A 105 -12.07 16.52 -4.27
CA PRO A 105 -11.16 17.48 -3.68
C PRO A 105 -10.04 16.78 -2.89
N ILE A 106 -8.80 17.26 -3.05
CA ILE A 106 -7.60 16.59 -2.52
C ILE A 106 -7.62 16.51 -0.99
N LEU A 107 -7.78 17.65 -0.30
CA LEU A 107 -7.68 17.70 1.17
C LEU A 107 -8.77 16.85 1.88
N PRO A 108 -10.06 16.93 1.50
CA PRO A 108 -11.08 16.05 2.08
C PRO A 108 -10.84 14.57 1.81
N THR A 109 -10.26 14.22 0.67
CA THR A 109 -9.92 12.83 0.35
C THR A 109 -8.79 12.32 1.24
N ILE A 110 -7.73 13.13 1.41
CA ILE A 110 -6.62 12.81 2.33
C ILE A 110 -7.13 12.66 3.77
N ASP A 111 -7.96 13.59 4.24
CA ASP A 111 -8.53 13.55 5.60
C ASP A 111 -9.36 12.28 5.82
N THR A 112 -10.18 11.90 4.84
CA THR A 112 -11.00 10.68 4.88
C THR A 112 -10.16 9.40 4.97
N ILE A 113 -9.08 9.33 4.19
CA ILE A 113 -8.19 8.16 4.18
C ILE A 113 -7.31 8.12 5.43
N GLY A 114 -6.86 9.28 5.92
CA GLY A 114 -6.01 9.37 7.11
C GLY A 114 -6.74 9.03 8.42
N MET A 115 -8.07 9.13 8.44
CA MET A 115 -8.91 8.73 9.58
C MET A 115 -9.24 7.23 9.62
N ALA A 116 -9.03 6.51 8.52
CA ALA A 116 -9.38 5.10 8.34
C ALA A 116 -8.27 4.15 8.77
#